data_AF-A0A060C9D4-F1
#
_entry.id   AF-A0A060C9D4-F1
#
_cell.length_a   1.000
_cell.length_b   1.000
_cell.length_c   1.000
_cell.angle_alpha   90.00
_cell.angle_beta   90.00
_cell.angle_gamma   90.00
#
_symmetry.space_group_name_H-M   'P 1'
#
loop_
_entity.id
_entity.type
_entity.pdbx_description
1 polymer ?
#
loop_
_entity_poly.entity_id
_entity_poly.type
_entity_poly.pdbx_seq_one_letter_code
_entity_poly.pdbx_strand_id
1 'polypeptide(L)'
;MYLQRGIPCIYYGEEIGMQNLSYDQIDAVHDEQAKKAWQAAIDQQMSAKKALEMICRSHKMAARGVMQWDASKYSGFSDVKPWNLGQNTAVNVHDELVNNQSVLQYYRRLLN
;
A
#
# COMPACT_ATOMS: atom_id res chain seq x y z
N MET A 1 -14.82 -12.20 -2.57
CA MET A 1 -15.78 -11.12 -2.21
C MET A 1 -16.60 -10.67 -3.42
N TYR A 2 -16.01 -10.55 -4.61
CA TYR A 2 -16.66 -10.04 -5.84
C TYR A 2 -17.78 -10.88 -6.49
N LEU A 3 -17.87 -12.19 -6.20
CA LEU A 3 -18.85 -13.10 -6.82
C LEU A 3 -20.16 -13.26 -6.02
N GLN A 4 -20.31 -12.52 -4.92
CA GLN A 4 -21.51 -12.56 -4.10
C GLN A 4 -22.58 -11.60 -4.65
N ARG A 5 -23.84 -11.79 -4.26
CA ARG A 5 -24.91 -10.84 -4.60
C ARG A 5 -24.62 -9.50 -3.91
N GLY A 6 -24.44 -8.44 -4.68
CA GLY A 6 -24.15 -7.11 -4.18
C GLY A 6 -23.52 -6.22 -5.25
N ILE A 7 -23.04 -5.05 -4.81
CA ILE A 7 -22.29 -4.11 -5.63
C ILE A 7 -20.81 -4.26 -5.25
N PRO A 8 -19.93 -4.71 -6.17
CA PRO A 8 -18.51 -4.82 -5.88
C PRO A 8 -17.89 -3.42 -5.73
N CYS A 9 -17.06 -3.24 -4.70
CA CYS A 9 -16.25 -2.05 -4.49
C CYS A 9 -14.77 -2.46 -4.53
N ILE A 10 -13.97 -1.76 -5.33
CA ILE A 10 -12.53 -2.02 -5.49
C ILE A 10 -11.79 -0.79 -4.97
N TYR A 11 -10.83 -1.01 -4.07
CA TYR A 11 -9.95 0.06 -3.63
C TYR A 11 -8.78 0.22 -4.60
N TYR A 12 -8.28 1.44 -4.81
CA TYR A 12 -7.21 1.68 -5.77
C TYR A 12 -5.97 0.85 -5.42
N GLY A 13 -5.36 0.25 -6.43
CA GLY A 13 -4.20 -0.62 -6.25
C GLY A 13 -4.54 -2.06 -5.89
N GLU A 14 -5.77 -2.36 -5.45
CA GLU A 14 -6.20 -3.74 -5.20
C GLU A 14 -6.20 -4.55 -6.51
N GLU A 15 -6.56 -3.91 -7.61
CA GLU A 15 -6.61 -4.51 -8.95
C GLU A 15 -5.23 -4.87 -9.50
N ILE A 16 -4.15 -4.31 -8.95
CA ILE A 16 -2.77 -4.68 -9.27
C ILE A 16 -2.08 -5.38 -8.09
N GLY A 17 -2.81 -5.73 -7.02
CA GLY A 17 -2.24 -6.40 -5.85
C GLY A 17 -1.21 -5.57 -5.08
N MET A 18 -1.40 -4.24 -4.99
CA MET A 18 -0.57 -3.38 -4.15
C MET A 18 -0.53 -3.87 -2.70
N GLN A 19 0.67 -3.84 -2.12
CA GLN A 19 0.89 -4.24 -0.74
C GLN A 19 1.07 -3.01 0.16
N ASN A 20 0.94 -3.23 1.47
CA ASN A 20 1.20 -2.21 2.47
C ASN A 20 2.62 -1.63 2.31
N LEU A 21 2.74 -0.31 2.43
CA LEU A 21 4.02 0.36 2.55
C LEU A 21 4.77 -0.09 3.79
N SER A 22 6.08 -0.26 3.63
CA SER A 22 7.02 -0.35 4.74
C SER A 22 7.76 0.98 4.89
N TYR A 23 7.96 1.42 6.13
CA TYR A 23 8.69 2.66 6.43
C TYR A 23 9.95 2.32 7.21
N ASP A 24 11.01 3.11 7.01
CA ASP A 24 12.26 2.96 7.76
C ASP A 24 12.20 3.58 9.15
N GLN A 25 11.34 4.59 9.34
CA GLN A 25 11.20 5.37 10.57
C GLN A 25 9.73 5.70 10.82
N ILE A 26 9.35 5.83 12.10
CA ILE A 26 7.98 6.15 12.50
C ILE A 26 7.56 7.55 12.03
N ASP A 27 8.49 8.50 11.89
CA ASP A 27 8.20 9.86 11.43
C ASP A 27 7.77 9.94 9.96
N ALA A 28 8.09 8.92 9.16
CA ALA A 28 7.57 8.80 7.79
C ALA A 28 6.09 8.38 7.78
N VAL A 29 5.58 7.85 8.88
CA VAL A 29 4.16 7.59 9.06
C VAL A 29 3.48 8.90 9.44
N HIS A 30 2.85 9.55 8.47
CA HIS A 30 2.16 10.85 8.63
C HIS A 30 0.82 10.74 9.40
N ASP A 31 0.83 10.12 10.59
CA ASP A 31 -0.34 10.02 11.48
C ASP A 31 0.10 9.97 12.96
N GLU A 32 -0.42 10.90 13.76
CA GLU A 32 -0.09 11.02 15.18
C GLU A 32 -0.60 9.85 16.03
N GLN A 33 -1.68 9.17 15.62
CA GLN A 33 -2.16 7.99 16.34
C GLN A 33 -1.20 6.82 16.15
N ALA A 34 -0.59 6.69 14.96
CA ALA A 34 0.44 5.68 14.70
C ALA A 34 1.68 5.91 15.56
N LYS A 35 2.13 7.17 15.71
CA LYS A 35 3.25 7.53 16.59
C LYS A 35 2.97 7.20 18.04
N LYS A 36 1.77 7.54 18.54
CA LYS A 36 1.36 7.18 19.92
C LYS A 36 1.31 5.68 20.14
N ALA A 37 0.75 4.92 19.19
CA ALA A 37 0.69 3.47 19.27
C ALA A 37 2.09 2.84 19.24
N TRP A 38 2.98 3.36 18.39
CA TRP A 38 4.38 2.95 18.35
C TRP A 38 5.07 3.22 19.70
N GLN A 39 4.94 4.42 20.26
CA GLN A 39 5.52 4.77 21.55
C GLN A 39 4.99 3.87 22.68
N ALA A 40 3.67 3.63 22.73
CA ALA A 40 3.08 2.73 23.72
C ALA A 40 3.60 1.28 23.61
N ALA A 41 3.99 0.83 22.41
CA ALA A 41 4.62 -0.48 22.21
C ALA A 41 6.07 -0.49 22.70
N ILE A 42 6.82 0.60 22.47
CA ILE A 42 8.18 0.78 23.01
C ILE A 42 8.17 0.75 24.54
N ASP A 43 7.21 1.44 25.16
CA ASP A 43 7.06 1.50 26.62
C ASP A 43 6.76 0.10 27.21
N GLN A 44 6.18 -0.79 26.41
CA GLN A 44 5.97 -2.21 26.71
C GLN A 44 7.17 -3.10 26.33
N GLN A 45 8.35 -2.52 26.17
CA GLN A 45 9.61 -3.21 25.87
C GLN A 45 9.64 -3.91 24.50
N MET A 46 8.77 -3.53 23.56
CA MET A 46 8.89 -3.99 22.18
C MET A 46 10.03 -3.26 21.46
N SER A 47 10.73 -3.94 20.57
CA SER A 47 11.74 -3.27 19.74
C SER A 47 11.08 -2.30 18.76
N ALA A 48 11.75 -1.16 18.53
CA ALA A 48 11.31 -0.12 17.59
C ALA A 48 10.97 -0.66 16.20
N LYS A 49 11.80 -1.58 15.70
CA LYS A 49 11.59 -2.23 14.40
C LYS A 49 10.31 -3.05 14.37
N LYS A 50 10.11 -3.91 15.38
CA LYS A 50 8.91 -4.78 15.45
C LYS A 50 7.64 -3.96 15.64
N ALA A 51 7.70 -2.91 16.45
CA ALA A 51 6.59 -1.98 16.62
C ALA A 51 6.24 -1.28 15.30
N LEU A 52 7.24 -0.83 14.54
CA LEU A 52 7.02 -0.20 13.24
C LEU A 52 6.45 -1.18 12.20
N GLU A 53 6.96 -2.42 12.15
CA GLU A 53 6.41 -3.48 11.29
C GLU A 53 4.93 -3.77 11.61
N MET A 54 4.57 -3.81 12.90
CA MET A 54 3.17 -3.96 13.33
C MET A 54 2.29 -2.78 12.88
N ILE A 55 2.81 -1.55 12.97
CA ILE A 55 2.13 -0.36 12.45
C ILE A 55 1.95 -0.46 10.93
N CYS A 56 3.00 -0.81 10.18
CA CYS A 56 2.92 -0.97 8.72
C CYS A 56 1.90 -2.04 8.31
N ARG A 57 1.74 -3.10 9.11
CA ARG A 57 0.79 -4.17 8.83
C ARG A 57 -0.67 -3.79 9.09
N SER A 58 -0.94 -2.93 10.06
CA SER A 58 -2.30 -2.70 10.58
C SER A 58 -2.83 -1.29 10.34
N HIS A 59 -1.96 -0.30 10.16
CA HIS A 59 -2.35 1.10 10.10
C HIS A 59 -2.70 1.54 8.68
N LYS A 60 -3.79 2.31 8.55
CA LYS A 60 -4.32 2.85 7.28
C LYS A 60 -3.29 3.59 6.42
N MET A 61 -2.27 4.22 7.01
CA MET A 61 -1.24 4.96 6.25
C MET A 61 -0.43 4.03 5.35
N ALA A 62 -0.22 2.79 5.75
CA ALA A 62 0.50 1.83 4.93
C ALA A 62 -0.29 1.43 3.67
N ALA A 63 -1.63 1.44 3.73
CA ALA A 63 -2.50 1.21 2.59
C ALA A 63 -2.76 2.47 1.74
N ARG A 64 -2.26 3.64 2.17
CA ARG A 64 -2.44 4.93 1.47
C ARG A 64 -1.19 5.36 0.70
N GLY A 65 -0.41 4.38 0.23
CA GLY A 65 0.67 4.66 -0.70
C GLY A 65 0.14 5.25 -2.01
N VAL A 66 1.03 5.90 -2.76
CA VAL A 66 0.71 6.39 -4.11
C VAL A 66 0.40 5.22 -5.04
N MET A 67 -0.50 5.47 -6.01
CA MET A 67 -0.77 4.50 -7.07
C MET A 67 0.52 4.25 -7.88
N GLN A 68 0.77 2.99 -8.21
CA GLN A 68 1.95 2.59 -8.98
C GLN A 68 1.60 2.47 -10.46
N TRP A 69 1.77 3.53 -11.24
CA TRP A 69 1.45 3.53 -12.67
C TRP A 69 2.50 2.80 -13.50
N ASP A 70 3.77 3.09 -13.26
CA ASP A 70 4.91 2.52 -13.98
C ASP A 70 6.19 2.51 -13.12
N ALA A 71 7.32 2.15 -13.73
CA ALA A 71 8.63 2.09 -13.08
C ALA A 71 9.39 3.44 -13.05
N SER A 72 8.76 4.54 -13.45
CA SER A 72 9.38 5.86 -13.43
C SER A 72 9.43 6.45 -12.01
N LYS A 73 9.98 7.66 -11.89
CA LYS A 73 10.12 8.36 -10.61
C LYS A 73 8.75 8.48 -9.92
N TYR A 74 8.72 8.16 -8.61
CA TYR A 74 7.49 8.12 -7.82
C TYR A 74 6.38 7.23 -8.44
N SER A 75 6.79 6.17 -9.13
CA SER A 75 5.91 5.21 -9.80
C SER A 75 4.98 5.84 -10.85
N GLY A 76 5.41 6.94 -11.48
CA GLY A 76 4.61 7.70 -12.45
C GLY A 76 3.45 8.48 -11.82
N PHE A 77 3.36 8.55 -10.49
CA PHE A 77 2.29 9.26 -9.78
C PHE A 77 2.43 10.79 -9.82
N SER A 78 3.67 11.29 -9.82
CA SER A 78 3.97 12.71 -9.64
C SER A 78 5.39 13.02 -10.10
N ASP A 79 5.64 14.26 -10.53
CA ASP A 79 7.00 14.75 -10.81
C ASP A 79 7.73 15.22 -9.53
N VAL A 80 6.96 15.60 -8.51
CA VAL A 80 7.42 16.07 -7.18
C VAL A 80 7.21 15.01 -6.10
N LYS A 81 7.94 15.14 -4.98
CA LYS A 81 7.89 14.17 -3.89
C LYS A 81 6.47 14.03 -3.34
N PRO A 82 5.87 12.82 -3.40
CA PRO A 82 4.52 12.61 -2.87
C PRO A 82 4.46 12.77 -1.36
N TRP A 83 3.26 13.08 -0.88
CA TRP A 83 2.97 13.28 0.54
C TRP A 83 3.11 12.01 1.40
N ASN A 84 2.98 10.82 0.80
CA ASN A 84 3.15 9.54 1.48
C ASN A 84 3.97 8.59 0.61
N LEU A 85 5.21 8.34 1.03
CA LEU A 85 6.16 7.52 0.30
C LEU A 85 6.85 6.57 1.28
N GLY A 86 6.82 5.29 0.95
CA GLY A 86 7.51 4.23 1.67
C GLY A 86 8.06 3.20 0.69
N GLN A 87 8.71 2.17 1.21
CA GLN A 87 9.10 1.01 0.42
C GLN A 87 7.85 0.22 0.03
N ASN A 88 7.75 -0.16 -1.24
CA ASN A 88 6.66 -0.94 -1.80
C ASN A 88 7.21 -2.12 -2.62
N THR A 89 6.34 -3.06 -2.96
CA THR A 89 6.65 -4.09 -3.93
C THR A 89 6.59 -3.51 -5.35
N ALA A 90 7.48 -3.99 -6.22
CA ALA A 90 7.59 -3.57 -7.61
C ALA A 90 6.44 -4.12 -8.46
N VAL A 91 5.22 -3.64 -8.21
CA VAL A 91 4.04 -3.90 -9.05
C VAL A 91 3.51 -2.58 -9.58
N ASN A 92 3.16 -2.53 -10.86
CA ASN A 92 2.66 -1.32 -11.49
C ASN A 92 1.65 -1.64 -12.61
N VAL A 93 0.83 -0.64 -12.94
CA VAL A 93 -0.23 -0.77 -13.95
C VAL A 93 0.33 -1.10 -15.34
N HIS A 94 1.44 -0.49 -15.73
CA HIS A 94 2.05 -0.73 -17.03
C HIS A 94 2.36 -2.22 -17.26
N ASP A 95 3.04 -2.86 -16.31
CA ASP A 95 3.41 -4.27 -16.40
C ASP A 95 2.17 -5.19 -16.30
N GLU A 96 1.23 -4.85 -15.42
CA GLU A 96 -0.03 -5.59 -15.24
C GLU A 96 -0.94 -5.52 -16.47
N LEU A 97 -0.88 -4.45 -17.28
CA LEU A 97 -1.63 -4.34 -18.52
C LEU A 97 -1.10 -5.28 -19.61
N VAL A 98 0.23 -5.45 -19.70
CA VAL A 98 0.88 -6.26 -20.73
C VAL A 98 0.81 -7.75 -20.39
N ASN A 99 0.80 -8.10 -19.11
CA ASN A 99 0.71 -9.50 -18.66
C ASN A 99 -0.74 -10.01 -18.65
N ASN A 100 -1.09 -10.91 -19.57
CA ASN A 100 -2.43 -11.51 -19.67
C ASN A 100 -2.84 -12.38 -18.46
N GLN A 101 -1.89 -12.76 -17.61
CA GLN A 101 -2.12 -13.55 -16.38
C GLN A 101 -2.07 -12.68 -15.12
N SER A 102 -2.05 -11.35 -15.26
CA SER A 102 -1.95 -10.41 -14.16
C SER A 102 -3.21 -10.36 -13.29
N VAL A 103 -3.08 -9.75 -12.11
CA VAL A 103 -4.22 -9.51 -11.21
C VAL A 103 -5.20 -8.57 -11.90
N LEU A 104 -4.71 -7.54 -12.58
CA LEU A 104 -5.54 -6.58 -13.32
C LEU A 104 -6.38 -7.25 -14.40
N GLN A 105 -5.79 -8.17 -15.17
CA GLN A 105 -6.50 -8.91 -16.21
C GLN A 105 -7.49 -9.93 -15.62
N TYR A 106 -7.22 -10.44 -14.42
CA TYR A 106 -8.21 -11.23 -13.67
C TYR A 106 -9.41 -10.37 -13.25
N TYR A 107 -9.18 -9.19 -12.66
CA TYR A 107 -10.25 -8.24 -12.30
C TYR A 107 -11.11 -7.84 -13.50
N ARG A 108 -10.48 -7.52 -14.65
CA ARG A 108 -11.20 -7.21 -15.90
C ARG A 108 -12.11 -8.34 -16.34
N ARG A 109 -11.62 -9.59 -16.33
CA ARG A 109 -12.44 -10.76 -16.70
C ARG A 109 -13.58 -11.03 -15.71
N LEU A 110 -13.39 -10.70 -14.44
CA LEU A 110 -14.36 -10.96 -13.38
C LEU A 110 -15.56 -10.00 -13.44
N LEU A 111 -15.36 -8.78 -13.92
CA LEU A 111 -16.35 -7.69 -13.90
C LEU A 111 -16.95 -7.34 -15.28
N ASN A 112 -16.37 -7.88 -16.36
CA ASN A 112 -16.80 -7.68 -17.74
C ASN A 112 -18.00 -8.55 -18.12
#